data_AF-A0A6G3XAB3-F1
#
_entry.id   AF-A0A6G3XAB3-F1
#
_cell.length_a   1.000
_cell.length_b   1.000
_cell.length_c   1.000
_cell.angle_alpha   90.00
_cell.angle_beta   90.00
_cell.angle_gamma   90.00
#
_symmetry.space_group_name_H-M   'P 1'
#
loop_
_entity.id
_entity.type
_entity.pdbx_description
1 polymer ?
#
loop_
_entity_poly.entity_id
_entity_poly.type
_entity_poly.pdbx_seq_one_letter_code
_entity_poly.pdbx_strand_id
1 'polypeptide(L)'
;MLDTNRRPEGSPARVNASHFCSVSSQPIPTRVVLLAGPSGSGKSVLAARTGLPVLRLDDFYKEHDDPTLPRVPGSTDIDWDSAGSWDADAAVAAIAELCRCGRTDVPVYDIATSSRTDHETFHIEP
;
A
#
# COMPACT_ATOMS: atom_id res chain seq x y z
N MET A 1 76.40 2.09 41.21
CA MET A 1 76.81 1.13 40.17
C MET A 1 75.87 -0.06 40.33
N LEU A 2 74.81 -0.30 39.55
CA LEU A 2 74.47 0.05 38.17
C LEU A 2 73.07 0.69 38.07
N ASP A 3 72.92 1.56 37.07
CA ASP A 3 71.66 2.04 36.48
C ASP A 3 71.14 1.00 35.48
N THR A 4 69.83 0.76 35.40
CA THR A 4 69.16 0.20 34.21
C THR A 4 67.67 0.58 34.19
N ASN A 5 67.44 1.86 33.90
CA ASN A 5 66.24 2.37 33.25
C ASN A 5 65.72 1.37 32.16
N ARG A 6 64.58 0.71 32.39
CA ARG A 6 63.88 -0.08 31.37
C ARG A 6 62.39 0.27 31.42
N ARG A 7 61.95 1.10 30.47
CA ARG A 7 60.52 1.39 30.25
C ARG A 7 59.85 0.14 29.69
N PRO A 8 58.69 -0.30 30.20
CA PRO A 8 57.87 -1.28 29.49
C PRO A 8 57.31 -0.60 28.24
N GLU A 9 57.70 -1.14 27.10
CA GLU A 9 57.13 -0.85 25.80
C GLU A 9 55.64 -1.18 25.75
N GLY A 10 54.91 -0.44 24.92
CA GLY A 10 53.70 -0.92 24.27
C GLY A 10 52.47 -1.03 25.18
N SER A 11 51.77 0.08 25.36
CA SER A 11 50.34 0.02 25.66
C SER A 11 49.65 -0.69 24.49
N PRO A 12 48.91 -1.80 24.69
CA PRO A 12 48.13 -2.36 23.60
C PRO A 12 47.09 -1.31 23.21
N ALA A 13 47.07 -0.95 21.93
CA ALA A 13 46.10 -0.02 21.38
C ALA A 13 44.70 -0.43 21.84
N ARG A 14 43.99 0.48 22.51
CA ARG A 14 42.56 0.31 22.78
C ARG A 14 41.88 0.08 21.44
N VAL A 15 41.47 -1.16 21.20
CA VAL A 15 40.66 -1.51 20.04
C VAL A 15 39.39 -0.69 20.16
N ASN A 16 39.23 0.29 19.27
CA ASN A 16 38.00 1.07 19.17
C ASN A 16 36.91 0.11 18.67
N ALA A 17 36.11 -0.41 19.59
CA ALA A 17 34.92 -1.20 19.28
C ALA A 17 33.79 -0.29 18.79
N SER A 18 34.05 0.55 17.79
CA SER A 18 33.02 1.11 16.94
C SER A 18 32.64 0.05 15.90
N HIS A 19 32.14 -1.10 16.37
CA HIS A 19 31.31 -1.95 15.55
C HIS A 19 30.06 -1.12 15.26
N PHE A 20 30.05 -0.48 14.10
CA PHE A 20 28.84 0.02 13.48
C PHE A 20 27.85 -1.15 13.41
N CYS A 21 26.94 -1.21 14.38
CA CYS A 21 25.65 -1.82 14.10
C CYS A 21 25.08 -0.95 12.98
N SER A 22 25.16 -1.44 11.74
CA SER A 22 24.27 -0.98 10.69
C SER A 22 22.88 -1.34 11.19
N VAL A 23 22.24 -0.40 11.88
CA VAL A 23 20.82 -0.49 12.18
C VAL A 23 20.19 -0.51 10.80
N SER A 24 19.79 -1.69 10.33
CA SER A 24 18.96 -1.78 9.14
C SER A 24 17.79 -0.85 9.41
N SER A 25 17.69 0.25 8.68
CA SER A 25 16.49 1.07 8.66
C SER A 25 15.41 0.15 8.16
N GLN A 26 14.67 -0.48 9.08
CA GLN A 26 13.50 -1.24 8.69
C GLN A 26 12.55 -0.20 8.09
N PRO A 27 12.14 -0.36 6.82
CA PRO A 27 11.15 0.53 6.24
C PRO A 27 9.96 0.60 7.20
N ILE A 28 9.50 1.82 7.51
CA ILE A 28 8.27 1.97 8.28
C ILE A 28 7.19 1.23 7.50
N PRO A 29 6.46 0.27 8.11
CA PRO A 29 5.46 -0.48 7.38
C PRO A 29 4.39 0.46 6.84
N THR A 30 4.08 0.31 5.56
CA THR A 30 2.99 1.03 4.90
C THR A 30 1.69 0.82 5.69
N ARG A 31 0.98 1.92 5.98
CA ARG A 31 -0.29 1.89 6.70
C ARG A 31 -1.42 2.20 5.72
N VAL A 32 -2.44 1.35 5.75
CA VAL A 32 -3.65 1.52 4.94
C VAL A 32 -4.78 1.99 5.85
N VAL A 33 -5.48 3.04 5.42
CA VAL A 33 -6.68 3.54 6.09
C VAL A 33 -7.86 3.36 5.13
N LEU A 34 -8.81 2.51 5.51
CA LEU A 34 -10.04 2.33 4.75
C LEU A 34 -11.08 3.37 5.18
N LEU A 35 -11.53 4.19 4.24
CA LEU A 35 -12.60 5.15 4.46
C LEU A 35 -13.92 4.61 3.88
N ALA A 36 -14.78 4.09 4.75
CA ALA A 36 -16.08 3.54 4.38
C ALA A 36 -17.25 4.42 4.85
N GLY A 37 -18.40 4.29 4.18
CA GLY A 37 -19.62 5.04 4.48
C GLY A 37 -20.55 5.12 3.27
N PRO A 38 -21.83 5.51 3.46
CA PRO A 38 -22.81 5.60 2.38
C PRO A 38 -22.36 6.53 1.24
N SER A 39 -22.93 6.36 0.05
CA SER A 39 -22.76 7.34 -1.02
C SER A 39 -23.20 8.73 -0.54
N GLY A 40 -22.47 9.77 -0.93
CA GLY A 40 -22.75 11.15 -0.50
C GLY A 40 -22.28 11.55 0.91
N SER A 41 -21.73 10.64 1.73
CA SER A 41 -21.26 10.96 3.09
C SER A 41 -19.99 11.82 3.17
N GLY A 42 -19.45 12.26 2.01
CA GLY A 42 -18.27 13.13 1.95
C GLY A 42 -16.92 12.41 1.97
N LYS A 43 -16.86 11.08 1.74
CA LYS A 43 -15.61 10.29 1.77
C LYS A 43 -14.54 10.87 0.84
N SER A 44 -14.87 11.13 -0.42
CA SER A 44 -13.94 11.67 -1.41
C SER A 44 -13.44 13.06 -1.04
N VAL A 45 -14.32 13.89 -0.45
CA VAL A 45 -13.94 15.23 0.04
C VAL A 45 -13.00 15.15 1.23
N LEU A 46 -13.25 14.23 2.17
CA LEU A 46 -12.36 14.00 3.30
C LEU A 46 -11.01 13.46 2.82
N ALA A 47 -11.01 12.44 1.96
CA ALA A 47 -9.80 11.83 1.40
C ALA A 47 -8.93 12.87 0.68
N ALA A 48 -9.52 13.72 -0.17
CA ALA A 48 -8.82 14.78 -0.89
C ALA A 48 -8.17 15.84 0.04
N ARG A 49 -8.70 16.01 1.26
CA ARG A 49 -8.16 16.95 2.26
C ARG A 49 -7.04 16.36 3.12
N THR A 50 -6.81 15.05 3.07
CA THR A 50 -5.76 14.41 3.88
C THR A 50 -4.35 14.70 3.39
N GLY A 51 -4.19 15.01 2.10
CA GLY A 51 -2.88 15.10 1.44
C GLY A 51 -2.18 13.73 1.27
N LEU A 52 -2.87 12.63 1.58
CA LEU A 52 -2.36 11.27 1.38
C LEU A 52 -2.71 10.76 -0.03
N PRO A 53 -1.94 9.80 -0.57
CA PRO A 53 -2.34 9.05 -1.76
C PRO A 53 -3.71 8.37 -1.54
N VAL A 54 -4.63 8.54 -2.49
CA VAL A 54 -6.00 7.99 -2.42
C VAL A 54 -6.20 6.97 -3.52
N LEU A 55 -6.28 5.69 -3.14
CA LEU A 55 -6.71 4.61 -4.02
C LEU A 55 -8.24 4.53 -4.01
N ARG A 56 -8.88 4.63 -5.18
CA ARG A 56 -10.33 4.48 -5.30
C ARG A 56 -10.67 3.00 -5.44
N LEU A 57 -11.42 2.47 -4.47
CA LEU A 57 -11.85 1.07 -4.53
C LEU A 57 -12.96 0.83 -5.56
N ASP A 58 -13.67 1.88 -5.97
CA ASP A 58 -14.68 1.80 -7.04
C ASP A 58 -14.08 1.30 -8.36
N ASP A 59 -12.77 1.48 -8.57
CA ASP A 59 -12.13 1.04 -9.82
C ASP A 59 -12.06 -0.49 -9.94
N PHE A 60 -12.25 -1.20 -8.83
CA PHE A 60 -12.24 -2.67 -8.78
C PHE A 60 -13.64 -3.29 -8.95
N TYR A 61 -14.65 -2.55 -9.42
CA TYR A 61 -15.86 -3.20 -9.92
C TYR A 61 -15.53 -4.15 -11.08
N LYS A 62 -16.36 -5.19 -11.23
CA LYS A 62 -16.28 -6.13 -12.35
C LYS A 62 -16.89 -5.51 -13.61
N GLU A 63 -16.51 -6.04 -14.77
CA GLU A 63 -17.12 -5.68 -16.05
C GLU A 63 -18.63 -5.97 -16.04
N HIS A 64 -19.42 -5.13 -16.71
CA HIS A 64 -20.87 -5.30 -16.84
C HIS A 64 -21.31 -6.68 -17.35
N ASP A 65 -20.50 -7.34 -18.18
CA ASP A 65 -20.78 -8.64 -18.77
C ASP A 65 -20.18 -9.83 -17.99
N ASP A 66 -19.58 -9.59 -16.81
CA ASP A 66 -19.04 -10.64 -15.97
C ASP A 66 -20.16 -11.61 -15.53
N PRO A 67 -20.04 -12.92 -15.84
CA PRO A 67 -21.10 -13.89 -15.59
C PRO A 67 -21.33 -14.19 -14.10
N THR A 68 -20.40 -13.78 -13.23
CA THR A 68 -20.48 -13.97 -11.79
C THR A 68 -21.24 -12.85 -11.08
N LEU A 69 -21.67 -11.81 -11.81
CA LEU A 69 -22.36 -10.68 -11.25
C LEU A 69 -23.69 -11.09 -10.58
N PRO A 70 -23.92 -10.63 -9.34
CA PRO A 70 -25.18 -10.85 -8.66
C PRO A 70 -26.30 -10.07 -9.35
N ARG A 71 -27.53 -10.59 -9.30
CA ARG A 71 -28.72 -9.94 -9.83
C ARG A 71 -29.64 -9.53 -8.70
N VAL A 72 -30.34 -8.42 -8.89
CA VAL A 72 -31.38 -7.98 -7.96
C VAL A 72 -32.48 -9.04 -7.90
N PRO A 73 -32.94 -9.47 -6.71
CA PRO A 73 -33.98 -10.48 -6.59
C PRO A 73 -35.25 -10.11 -7.37
N GLY A 74 -35.63 -10.95 -8.33
CA GLY A 74 -36.80 -10.72 -9.17
C GLY A 74 -36.59 -9.79 -10.37
N SER A 75 -35.36 -9.33 -10.63
CA SER A 75 -34.98 -8.58 -11.84
C SER A 75 -33.86 -9.29 -12.62
N THR A 76 -33.69 -8.87 -13.87
CA THR A 76 -32.50 -9.17 -14.67
C THR A 76 -31.36 -8.18 -14.43
N ASP A 77 -31.61 -7.09 -13.71
CA ASP A 77 -30.62 -6.05 -13.42
C ASP A 77 -29.53 -6.56 -12.47
N ILE A 78 -28.32 -6.03 -12.66
CA ILE A 78 -27.17 -6.31 -11.80
C ILE A 78 -27.35 -5.61 -10.45
N ASP A 79 -27.07 -6.33 -9.38
CA ASP A 79 -27.02 -5.78 -8.02
C ASP A 79 -25.61 -5.23 -7.74
N TRP A 80 -25.39 -3.97 -8.13
CA TRP A 80 -24.12 -3.27 -7.89
C TRP A 80 -23.84 -2.95 -6.42
N ASP A 81 -24.86 -3.00 -5.55
CA ASP A 81 -24.69 -2.80 -4.10
C ASP A 81 -24.18 -4.08 -3.40
N SER A 82 -24.31 -5.24 -4.05
CA SER A 82 -23.78 -6.50 -3.54
C SER A 82 -22.27 -6.53 -3.65
N ALA A 83 -21.61 -7.01 -2.59
CA ALA A 83 -20.16 -7.25 -2.56
C ALA A 83 -19.67 -8.19 -3.67
N GLY A 84 -20.56 -9.03 -4.24
CA GLY A 84 -20.22 -9.92 -5.35
C GLY A 84 -19.99 -9.21 -6.69
N SER A 85 -20.41 -7.95 -6.82
CA SER A 85 -20.15 -7.12 -8.01
C SER A 85 -18.74 -6.54 -8.04
N TRP A 86 -18.02 -6.64 -6.92
CA TRP A 86 -16.68 -6.11 -6.72
C TRP A 86 -15.62 -7.21 -6.79
N ASP A 87 -14.49 -6.92 -7.43
CA ASP A 87 -13.35 -7.82 -7.54
C ASP A 87 -12.43 -7.67 -6.32
N ALA A 88 -12.86 -8.32 -5.23
CA ALA A 88 -12.18 -8.21 -3.94
C ALA A 88 -10.75 -8.74 -3.97
N ASP A 89 -10.51 -9.81 -4.72
CA ASP A 89 -9.19 -10.42 -4.82
C ASP A 89 -8.22 -9.50 -5.54
N ALA A 90 -8.62 -8.87 -6.66
CA ALA A 90 -7.80 -7.89 -7.35
C ALA A 90 -7.49 -6.67 -6.47
N ALA A 91 -8.49 -6.14 -5.75
CA ALA A 91 -8.29 -4.99 -4.88
C ALA A 91 -7.32 -5.28 -3.73
N VAL A 92 -7.48 -6.43 -3.06
CA VAL A 92 -6.57 -6.85 -1.98
C VAL A 92 -5.17 -7.10 -2.51
N ALA A 93 -5.04 -7.73 -3.69
CA ALA A 93 -3.75 -7.94 -4.33
C ALA A 93 -3.03 -6.62 -4.63
N ALA A 94 -3.73 -5.64 -5.19
CA ALA A 94 -3.18 -4.32 -5.48
C ALA A 94 -2.74 -3.58 -4.21
N ILE A 95 -3.57 -3.60 -3.15
CA ILE A 95 -3.20 -3.01 -1.84
C ILE A 95 -1.97 -3.71 -1.25
N ALA A 96 -1.90 -5.04 -1.32
CA ALA A 96 -0.77 -5.80 -0.83
C ALA A 96 0.52 -5.50 -1.63
N GLU A 97 0.41 -5.33 -2.95
CA GLU A 97 1.53 -4.91 -3.80
C GLU A 97 1.98 -3.48 -3.45
N LEU A 98 1.06 -2.54 -3.28
CA LEU A 98 1.38 -1.18 -2.82
C LEU A 98 2.14 -1.20 -1.50
N CYS A 99 1.70 -2.00 -0.53
CA CYS A 99 2.37 -2.10 0.76
C CYS A 99 3.80 -2.65 0.65
N ARG A 100 4.07 -3.54 -0.31
CA ARG A 100 5.39 -4.18 -0.48
C ARG A 100 6.33 -3.38 -1.38
N CYS A 101 5.81 -2.82 -2.46
CA CYS A 101 6.59 -2.27 -3.56
C CYS A 101 6.49 -0.74 -3.68
N GLY A 102 5.54 -0.11 -2.97
CA GLY A 102 5.27 1.33 -3.08
C GLY A 102 4.51 1.74 -4.35
N ARG A 103 4.19 0.78 -5.23
CA ARG A 103 3.42 0.98 -6.46
C ARG A 103 2.62 -0.27 -6.82
N THR A 104 1.55 -0.10 -7.59
CA THR A 104 0.78 -1.20 -8.18
C THR A 104 0.13 -0.72 -9.48
N ASP A 105 -0.28 -1.65 -10.31
CA ASP A 105 -1.18 -1.38 -11.42
C ASP A 105 -2.64 -1.43 -10.91
N VAL A 106 -3.45 -0.44 -11.30
CA VAL A 106 -4.84 -0.26 -10.86
C VAL A 106 -5.72 -0.12 -12.10
N PRO A 107 -6.87 -0.82 -12.18
CA PRO A 107 -7.80 -0.60 -13.28
C PRO A 107 -8.32 0.84 -13.29
N VAL A 108 -8.68 1.35 -14.46
CA VAL A 108 -9.47 2.57 -14.62
C VAL A 108 -10.88 2.16 -14.97
N TYR A 109 -11.85 2.46 -14.10
CA TYR A 109 -13.24 2.06 -14.29
C TYR A 109 -14.12 3.23 -14.72
N ASP A 110 -14.86 3.05 -15.81
CA ASP A 110 -15.90 3.98 -16.22
C ASP A 110 -17.26 3.51 -15.68
N ILE A 111 -17.77 4.23 -14.68
CA ILE A 111 -19.07 3.94 -14.06
C ILE A 111 -20.22 4.11 -15.07
N ALA A 112 -20.10 5.03 -16.04
CA ALA A 112 -21.16 5.31 -17.00
C ALA A 112 -21.37 4.13 -17.97
N THR A 113 -20.31 3.43 -18.33
CA THR A 113 -20.35 2.23 -19.18
C THR A 113 -20.30 0.93 -18.37
N SER A 114 -20.04 1.03 -17.06
CA SER A 114 -19.83 -0.13 -16.18
C SER A 114 -18.74 -1.07 -16.70
N SER A 115 -17.59 -0.50 -17.07
CA SER A 115 -16.50 -1.27 -17.68
C SER A 115 -15.12 -0.77 -17.27
N ARG A 116 -14.11 -1.64 -17.23
CA ARG A 116 -12.71 -1.20 -17.12
C ARG A 116 -12.23 -0.74 -18.49
N THR A 117 -11.70 0.46 -18.55
CA THR A 117 -11.33 1.12 -19.82
C THR A 117 -9.83 1.17 -20.03
N ASP A 118 -9.05 1.15 -18.96
CA ASP A 118 -7.59 1.19 -19.00
C ASP A 118 -7.00 0.66 -17.68
N HIS A 119 -5.69 0.77 -17.53
CA HIS A 119 -4.94 0.54 -16.31
C HIS A 119 -3.96 1.70 -16.07
N GLU A 120 -3.79 2.09 -14.81
CA GLU A 120 -2.83 3.11 -14.39
C GLU A 120 -1.89 2.62 -13.29
N THR A 121 -0.63 3.04 -13.35
CA THR A 121 0.30 2.78 -12.26
C THR A 121 0.06 3.77 -11.12
N PHE A 122 -0.38 3.25 -9.98
CA PHE A 122 -0.59 4.02 -8.76
C PHE A 122 0.63 3.89 -7.84
N HIS A 123 1.07 5.01 -7.27
CA HIS A 123 2.24 5.10 -6.38
C HIS A 123 1.84 5.70 -5.02
N ILE A 124 2.46 5.19 -3.95
CA ILE A 124 2.30 5.73 -2.59
C ILE A 124 3.58 6.43 -2.09
N GLU A 125 4.35 7.03 -3.01
CA GLU A 125 5.59 7.73 -2.65
C GLU A 125 5.38 8.67 -1.45
N PRO A 126 6.36 8.74 -0.51
CA PRO A 126 6.36 9.72 0.56
C PRO A 126 6.68 11.15 0.07
#